data_AF-A0A2D7VX46-F1
#
_entry.id   AF-A0A2D7VX46-F1
#
_cell.length_a   1.000
_cell.length_b   1.000
_cell.length_c   1.000
_cell.angle_alpha   90.00
_cell.angle_beta   90.00
_cell.angle_gamma   90.00
#
_symmetry.space_group_name_H-M   'P 1'
#
loop_
_entity.id
_entity.type
_entity.pdbx_description
1 polymer ?
#
loop_
_entity_poly.entity_id
_entity_poly.type
_entity_poly.pdbx_seq_one_letter_code
_entity_poly.pdbx_strand_id
1 'polypeptide(L)'
;MVDADKSDDEIVEYCAEHCTRALQPNEVENAIISRRGMLQRGTAAPKVRWPRPNPQLVRQITYDSPGVASLFKFSPMPLEEYDSEKIIDYLFPDNPLLCCGVSSHTFATRSREEWRGKLGNMQLIVPSPMNAKYGKTQAGKRSMHTLENTGPRTYLVVEFDEGTHDDHAALLWHLNSGVTPLICAVMSGNKSLHGWFKVDGWDDEMLTNFFKQATAIGADPATWTKSQFVRMPNGTRNCGTRQATIYLTDKLL
;
A
#
# COMPACT_ATOMS: atom_id res chain seq x y z
N MET A 1 4.97 -18.19 -26.50
CA MET A 1 5.07 -17.12 -25.48
C MET A 1 5.43 -15.88 -26.26
N VAL A 2 4.63 -14.81 -26.22
CA VAL A 2 4.62 -13.70 -27.20
C VAL A 2 5.96 -12.93 -27.28
N ASP A 3 6.88 -13.17 -26.35
CA ASP A 3 8.08 -12.36 -26.14
C ASP A 3 9.41 -13.12 -26.37
N ALA A 4 9.37 -14.37 -26.86
CA ALA A 4 10.60 -15.17 -26.99
C ALA A 4 11.52 -14.68 -28.12
N ASP A 5 10.96 -14.03 -29.15
CA ASP A 5 11.67 -13.66 -30.38
C ASP A 5 11.82 -12.13 -30.57
N LYS A 6 11.41 -11.33 -29.58
CA LYS A 6 11.53 -9.86 -29.62
C LYS A 6 12.72 -9.38 -28.78
N SER A 7 13.47 -8.44 -29.32
CA SER A 7 14.52 -7.71 -28.61
C SER A 7 13.92 -6.81 -27.51
N ASP A 8 14.75 -6.38 -26.56
CA ASP A 8 14.29 -5.49 -25.48
C ASP A 8 13.81 -4.15 -26.02
N ASP A 9 14.53 -3.61 -27.01
CA ASP A 9 14.22 -2.33 -27.65
C ASP A 9 12.85 -2.38 -28.34
N GLU A 10 12.54 -3.47 -29.06
CA GLU A 10 11.23 -3.67 -29.71
C GLU A 10 10.08 -3.74 -28.69
N ILE A 11 10.31 -4.33 -27.51
CA ILE A 11 9.29 -4.38 -26.45
C ILE A 11 9.09 -3.00 -25.84
N VAL A 12 10.17 -2.25 -25.58
CA VAL A 12 10.12 -0.90 -25.03
C VAL A 12 9.38 0.05 -25.99
N GLU A 13 9.74 0.03 -27.27
CA GLU A 13 9.11 0.85 -28.30
C GLU A 13 7.62 0.52 -28.43
N TYR A 14 7.28 -0.76 -28.53
CA TYR A 14 5.89 -1.20 -28.60
C TYR A 14 5.07 -0.73 -27.39
N CYS A 15 5.60 -0.88 -26.18
CA CYS A 15 4.93 -0.41 -24.97
C CYS A 15 4.79 1.11 -24.92
N ALA A 16 5.78 1.87 -25.39
CA ALA A 16 5.69 3.33 -25.47
C ALA A 16 4.55 3.78 -26.41
N GLU A 17 4.39 3.11 -27.55
CA GLU A 17 3.35 3.43 -28.54
C GLU A 17 1.93 3.01 -28.11
N HIS A 18 1.81 1.89 -27.38
CA HIS A 18 0.51 1.25 -27.10
C HIS A 18 0.05 1.40 -25.65
N CYS A 19 0.83 2.06 -24.79
CA CYS A 19 0.41 2.29 -23.41
C CYS A 19 -0.83 3.20 -23.36
N THR A 20 -1.79 2.83 -22.51
CA THR A 20 -2.99 3.64 -22.25
C THR A 20 -2.75 4.70 -21.17
N ARG A 21 -1.56 4.74 -20.59
CA ARG A 21 -1.14 5.70 -19.57
C ARG A 21 0.33 6.06 -19.74
N ALA A 22 0.73 7.19 -19.17
CA ALA A 22 2.14 7.52 -19.03
C ALA A 22 2.90 6.43 -18.27
N LEU A 23 3.97 5.93 -18.89
CA LEU A 23 4.88 4.96 -18.29
C LEU A 23 5.90 5.67 -17.40
N GLN A 24 6.29 5.03 -16.30
CA GLN A 24 7.36 5.54 -15.44
C GLN A 24 8.73 5.34 -16.09
N PRO A 25 9.75 6.13 -15.72
CA PRO A 25 11.10 5.93 -16.24
C PRO A 25 11.61 4.50 -15.99
N ASN A 26 12.08 3.85 -17.05
CA ASN A 26 12.58 2.46 -17.04
C ASN A 26 11.52 1.40 -16.67
N GLU A 27 10.21 1.71 -16.71
CA GLU A 27 9.16 0.79 -16.27
C GLU A 27 9.19 -0.53 -17.08
N VAL A 28 9.31 -0.42 -18.40
CA VAL A 28 9.26 -1.56 -19.33
C VAL A 28 10.56 -2.35 -19.24
N GLU A 29 11.70 -1.66 -19.22
CA GLU A 29 13.04 -2.23 -19.09
C GLU A 29 13.17 -3.05 -17.81
N ASN A 30 12.69 -2.51 -16.67
CA ASN A 30 12.68 -3.24 -15.42
C ASN A 30 11.77 -4.48 -15.48
N ALA A 31 10.61 -4.39 -16.15
CA ALA A 31 9.71 -5.52 -16.33
C ALA A 31 10.34 -6.64 -17.17
N ILE A 32 11.05 -6.29 -18.24
CA ILE A 32 11.82 -7.21 -19.08
C ILE A 32 12.93 -7.89 -18.27
N ILE A 33 13.77 -7.12 -17.57
CA ILE A 33 14.87 -7.65 -16.73
C ILE A 33 14.32 -8.65 -15.72
N SER A 34 13.22 -8.30 -15.05
CA SER A 34 12.55 -9.16 -14.09
C SER A 34 12.06 -10.46 -14.74
N ARG A 35 11.37 -10.36 -15.90
CA ARG A 35 10.83 -11.52 -16.62
C ARG A 35 11.91 -12.47 -17.10
N ARG A 36 12.98 -11.94 -17.70
CA ARG A 36 14.12 -12.75 -18.17
C ARG A 36 14.88 -13.39 -17.02
N GLY A 37 15.10 -12.64 -15.93
CA GLY A 37 15.69 -13.17 -14.71
C GLY A 37 14.87 -14.30 -14.08
N MET A 38 13.54 -14.23 -14.13
CA MET A 38 12.65 -15.33 -13.70
C MET A 38 12.77 -16.57 -14.60
N LEU A 39 12.77 -16.38 -15.92
CA LEU A 39 12.89 -17.49 -16.89
C LEU A 39 14.22 -18.24 -16.71
N GLN A 40 15.32 -17.52 -16.48
CA GLN A 40 16.64 -18.12 -16.25
C GLN A 40 16.71 -18.95 -14.96
N ARG A 41 15.96 -18.57 -13.92
CA ARG A 41 16.00 -19.28 -12.62
C ARG A 41 15.04 -20.47 -12.55
N GLY A 42 14.10 -20.62 -13.48
CA GLY A 42 13.08 -21.67 -13.44
C GLY A 42 12.09 -21.56 -12.26
N THR A 43 12.10 -20.44 -11.52
CA THR A 43 11.35 -20.25 -10.27
C THR A 43 10.09 -19.40 -10.48
N ALA A 44 9.20 -19.78 -11.40
CA ALA A 44 7.90 -19.12 -11.50
C ALA A 44 6.99 -19.64 -10.38
N ALA A 45 7.03 -19.00 -9.20
CA ALA A 45 6.00 -19.20 -8.20
C ALA A 45 4.61 -18.94 -8.83
N PRO A 46 3.58 -19.75 -8.52
CA PRO A 46 2.26 -19.55 -9.08
C PRO A 46 1.77 -18.13 -8.79
N LYS A 47 1.51 -17.35 -9.86
CA LYS A 47 0.99 -15.99 -9.72
C LYS A 47 -0.41 -16.07 -9.15
N VAL A 48 -0.62 -15.47 -7.98
CA VAL A 48 -1.97 -15.29 -7.44
C VAL A 48 -2.79 -14.49 -8.44
N ARG A 49 -3.96 -15.00 -8.81
CA ARG A 49 -4.92 -14.30 -9.67
C ARG A 49 -5.94 -13.60 -8.80
N TRP A 50 -6.01 -12.28 -8.92
CA TRP A 50 -7.00 -11.48 -8.22
C TRP A 50 -8.35 -11.54 -8.95
N PRO A 51 -9.46 -11.71 -8.23
CA PRO A 51 -10.80 -11.58 -8.78
C PRO A 51 -10.98 -10.23 -9.48
N ARG A 52 -11.80 -10.21 -10.54
CA ARG A 52 -12.26 -8.95 -11.10
C ARG A 52 -13.32 -8.33 -10.17
N PRO A 53 -13.40 -6.99 -10.10
CA PRO A 53 -14.43 -6.33 -9.30
C PRO A 53 -15.82 -6.79 -9.72
N ASN A 54 -16.72 -7.00 -8.76
CA ASN A 54 -18.12 -7.30 -8.97
C ASN A 54 -18.94 -6.00 -8.83
N PRO A 55 -19.39 -5.37 -9.94
CA PRO A 55 -20.05 -4.07 -9.88
C PRO A 55 -21.40 -4.10 -9.14
N GLN A 56 -22.10 -5.24 -9.16
CA GLN A 56 -23.34 -5.41 -8.41
C GLN A 56 -23.07 -5.41 -6.90
N LEU A 57 -22.04 -6.14 -6.47
CA LEU A 57 -21.63 -6.16 -5.06
C LEU A 57 -21.13 -4.80 -4.60
N VAL A 58 -20.30 -4.10 -5.40
CA VAL A 58 -19.84 -2.75 -5.07
C VAL A 58 -21.02 -1.80 -4.88
N ARG A 59 -21.98 -1.77 -5.82
CA ARG A 59 -23.19 -0.94 -5.68
C ARG A 59 -24.02 -1.31 -4.46
N GLN A 60 -24.13 -2.59 -4.13
CA GLN A 60 -24.85 -3.02 -2.93
C GLN A 60 -24.15 -2.54 -1.66
N ILE A 61 -22.82 -2.62 -1.61
CA ILE A 61 -22.03 -2.17 -0.47
C ILE A 61 -22.11 -0.66 -0.33
N THR A 62 -22.03 0.11 -1.40
CA THR A 62 -22.00 1.58 -1.31
C THR A 62 -23.39 2.22 -1.18
N TYR A 63 -24.46 1.45 -1.42
CA TYR A 63 -25.83 1.92 -1.23
C TYR A 63 -26.16 2.11 0.26
N ASP A 64 -26.41 3.36 0.65
CA ASP A 64 -26.79 3.76 2.02
C ASP A 64 -25.78 3.32 3.11
N SER A 65 -24.49 3.36 2.76
CA SER A 65 -23.41 2.96 3.65
C SER A 65 -22.68 4.15 4.30
N PRO A 66 -21.88 3.89 5.36
CA PRO A 66 -21.03 4.90 5.97
C PRO A 66 -20.07 5.55 4.97
N GLY A 67 -20.17 6.87 4.83
CA GLY A 67 -19.20 7.69 4.10
C GLY A 67 -18.03 8.16 4.98
N VAL A 68 -17.22 9.08 4.45
CA VAL A 68 -16.06 9.68 5.13
C VAL A 68 -16.46 10.31 6.46
N ALA A 69 -17.55 11.09 6.49
CA ALA A 69 -18.02 11.75 7.70
C ALA A 69 -18.44 10.75 8.79
N SER A 70 -18.92 9.57 8.40
CA SER A 70 -19.26 8.50 9.34
C SER A 70 -18.00 7.88 9.93
N LEU A 71 -16.96 7.63 9.12
CA LEU A 71 -15.67 7.11 9.61
C LEU A 71 -15.04 8.04 10.65
N PHE A 72 -15.07 9.35 10.43
CA PHE A 72 -14.63 10.34 11.43
C PHE A 72 -15.37 10.18 12.76
N LYS A 73 -16.71 10.02 12.72
CA LYS A 73 -17.54 9.82 13.91
C LYS A 73 -17.33 8.46 14.58
N PHE A 74 -17.00 7.44 13.78
CA PHE A 74 -16.77 6.08 14.27
C PHE A 74 -15.36 5.89 14.84
N SER A 75 -14.44 6.84 14.61
CA SER A 75 -13.09 6.80 15.17
C SER A 75 -13.16 6.84 16.70
N PRO A 76 -12.77 5.77 17.42
CA PRO A 76 -12.75 5.80 18.89
C PRO A 76 -11.64 6.72 19.42
N MET A 77 -10.55 6.91 18.67
CA MET A 77 -9.45 7.77 19.06
C MET A 77 -9.72 9.23 18.66
N PRO A 78 -9.36 10.23 19.51
CA PRO A 78 -9.56 11.64 19.21
C PRO A 78 -8.55 12.14 18.17
N LEU A 79 -8.87 12.00 16.89
CA LEU A 79 -7.97 12.23 15.75
C LEU A 79 -7.21 13.56 15.79
N GLU A 80 -7.84 14.62 16.30
CA GLU A 80 -7.26 15.97 16.39
C GLU A 80 -6.06 16.05 17.36
N GLU A 81 -5.99 15.15 18.34
CA GLU A 81 -4.91 15.09 19.32
C GLU A 81 -3.72 14.22 18.85
N TYR A 82 -3.89 13.52 17.73
CA TYR A 82 -2.95 12.55 17.19
C TYR A 82 -2.25 13.09 15.94
N ASP A 83 -1.02 13.58 16.11
CA ASP A 83 -0.16 13.90 14.98
C ASP A 83 0.43 12.62 14.34
N SER A 84 1.21 12.79 13.27
CA SER A 84 1.84 11.67 12.59
C SER A 84 2.75 10.85 13.51
N GLU A 85 3.43 11.49 14.47
CA GLU A 85 4.35 10.81 15.38
C GLU A 85 3.58 9.89 16.34
N LYS A 86 2.51 10.38 16.96
CA LYS A 86 1.67 9.60 17.87
C LYS A 86 0.94 8.46 17.17
N ILE A 87 0.45 8.69 15.94
CA ILE A 87 -0.19 7.63 15.15
C ILE A 87 0.83 6.55 14.82
N ILE A 88 2.04 6.93 14.41
CA ILE A 88 3.07 5.95 14.08
C ILE A 88 3.57 5.20 15.33
N ASP A 89 3.64 5.83 16.51
CA ASP A 89 3.93 5.11 17.77
C ASP A 89 2.87 4.05 18.07
N TYR A 90 1.61 4.39 17.83
CA TYR A 90 0.48 3.49 18.03
C TYR A 90 0.48 2.33 17.01
N LEU A 91 0.76 2.61 15.74
CA LEU A 91 0.80 1.59 14.69
C LEU A 91 2.05 0.71 14.75
N PHE A 92 3.17 1.25 15.21
CA PHE A 92 4.46 0.59 15.22
C PHE A 92 5.14 0.79 16.58
N PRO A 93 4.70 0.05 17.62
CA PRO A 93 5.24 0.18 18.96
C PRO A 93 6.73 -0.18 19.00
N ASP A 94 7.40 0.23 20.09
CA ASP A 94 8.83 0.11 20.33
C ASP A 94 9.70 0.97 19.39
N ASN A 95 10.81 0.41 18.88
CA ASN A 95 11.77 1.11 18.03
C ASN A 95 12.07 0.38 16.71
N PRO A 96 11.07 0.00 15.90
CA PRO A 96 11.29 -0.75 14.67
C PRO A 96 11.98 0.11 13.60
N LEU A 97 12.59 -0.55 12.61
CA LEU A 97 13.05 0.12 11.40
C LEU A 97 11.85 0.39 10.49
N LEU A 98 11.64 1.66 10.13
CA LEU A 98 10.57 2.11 9.26
C LEU A 98 11.16 2.74 7.99
N CYS A 99 10.62 2.34 6.83
CA CYS A 99 10.95 2.96 5.56
C CYS A 99 9.95 4.07 5.26
N CYS A 100 10.39 5.32 5.37
CA CYS A 100 9.56 6.51 5.15
C CYS A 100 10.19 7.43 4.11
N GLY A 101 9.38 8.19 3.39
CA GLY A 101 9.88 9.06 2.32
C GLY A 101 9.06 10.32 2.10
N VAL A 102 9.77 11.37 1.67
CA VAL A 102 9.15 12.57 1.10
C VAL A 102 8.68 12.30 -0.33
N SER A 103 9.20 11.27 -0.99
CA SER A 103 8.76 10.75 -2.29
C SER A 103 9.22 9.30 -2.48
N SER A 104 8.80 8.65 -3.56
CA SER A 104 9.29 7.32 -3.95
C SER A 104 10.76 7.30 -4.40
N HIS A 105 11.37 8.48 -4.59
CA HIS A 105 12.79 8.63 -4.96
C HIS A 105 13.65 9.14 -3.80
N THR A 106 13.02 9.71 -2.77
CA THR A 106 13.70 10.30 -1.62
C THR A 106 13.08 9.74 -0.35
N PHE A 107 13.68 8.65 0.11
CA PHE A 107 13.24 7.87 1.26
C PHE A 107 14.44 7.38 2.07
N ALA A 108 14.19 6.93 3.29
CA ALA A 108 15.18 6.25 4.11
C ALA A 108 14.54 5.13 4.93
N THR A 109 15.34 4.15 5.33
CA THR A 109 14.99 3.20 6.38
C THR A 109 15.78 3.55 7.63
N ARG A 110 15.08 3.91 8.70
CA ARG A 110 15.65 4.33 9.97
C ARG A 110 14.82 3.77 11.12
N SER A 111 15.41 3.67 12.29
CA SER A 111 14.66 3.34 13.51
C SER A 111 13.59 4.39 13.78
N ARG A 112 12.51 4.00 14.48
CA ARG A 112 11.45 4.91 14.91
C ARG A 112 11.99 6.12 15.66
N GLU A 113 13.01 5.92 16.50
CA GLU A 113 13.69 6.99 17.24
C GLU A 113 14.50 7.95 16.34
N GLU A 114 15.22 7.43 15.33
CA GLU A 114 15.90 8.27 14.34
C GLU A 114 14.91 9.13 13.50
N TRP A 115 13.64 8.70 13.42
CA TRP A 115 12.55 9.38 12.72
C TRP A 115 11.85 10.47 13.53
N ARG A 116 12.07 10.56 14.85
CA ARG A 116 11.39 11.52 15.72
C ARG A 116 11.45 12.95 15.18
N GLY A 117 10.29 13.61 15.16
CA GLY A 117 10.12 14.99 14.71
C GLY A 117 10.19 15.19 13.20
N LYS A 118 10.16 14.10 12.40
CA LYS A 118 10.30 14.17 10.94
C LYS A 118 9.13 13.53 10.20
N LEU A 119 8.31 12.68 10.85
CA LEU A 119 7.30 11.87 10.17
C LEU A 119 6.18 12.72 9.56
N GLY A 120 5.81 13.84 10.20
CA GLY A 120 4.85 14.79 9.65
C GLY A 120 5.25 15.40 8.29
N ASN A 121 6.55 15.41 7.97
CA ASN A 121 7.09 15.88 6.68
C ASN A 121 7.23 14.77 5.64
N MET A 122 6.95 13.51 6.00
CA MET A 122 6.98 12.38 5.08
C MET A 122 5.60 12.22 4.45
N GLN A 123 5.56 11.87 3.17
CA GLN A 123 4.30 11.56 2.49
C GLN A 123 4.08 10.04 2.37
N LEU A 124 5.15 9.25 2.39
CA LEU A 124 5.11 7.79 2.18
C LEU A 124 5.68 7.03 3.39
N ILE A 125 5.15 5.83 3.60
CA ILE A 125 5.64 4.83 4.53
C ILE A 125 5.41 3.42 3.94
N VAL A 126 6.29 2.46 4.25
CA VAL A 126 6.01 1.03 4.01
C VAL A 126 5.21 0.50 5.21
N PRO A 127 4.08 -0.18 5.02
CA PRO A 127 3.14 -0.53 6.10
C PRO A 127 3.60 -1.74 6.94
N SER A 128 4.91 -1.99 7.01
CA SER A 128 5.50 -3.10 7.76
C SER A 128 6.94 -2.73 8.15
N PRO A 129 7.42 -3.16 9.34
CA PRO A 129 8.81 -2.97 9.73
C PRO A 129 9.79 -3.56 8.72
N MET A 130 10.95 -2.93 8.60
CA MET A 130 12.05 -3.40 7.78
C MET A 130 12.97 -4.31 8.61
N ASN A 131 13.54 -5.34 7.98
CA ASN A 131 14.48 -6.26 8.63
C ASN A 131 15.85 -5.63 8.89
N ALA A 132 16.29 -4.73 7.99
CA ALA A 132 17.58 -4.05 8.06
C ALA A 132 17.50 -2.64 7.46
N LYS A 133 18.60 -1.88 7.52
CA LYS A 133 18.67 -0.56 6.86
C LYS A 133 18.70 -0.68 5.33
N TYR A 134 19.19 -1.78 4.78
CA TYR A 134 19.33 -1.99 3.34
C TYR A 134 19.06 -3.45 2.97
N GLY A 135 18.53 -3.65 1.76
CA GLY A 135 18.54 -4.94 1.05
C GLY A 135 18.93 -4.75 -0.41
N LYS A 136 18.73 -5.78 -1.22
CA LYS A 136 18.98 -5.76 -2.66
C LYS A 136 17.66 -5.67 -3.44
N THR A 137 17.69 -4.93 -4.54
CA THR A 137 16.62 -4.91 -5.53
C THR A 137 16.65 -6.19 -6.35
N GLN A 138 15.63 -6.42 -7.19
CA GLN A 138 15.65 -7.53 -8.15
C GLN A 138 16.85 -7.47 -9.11
N ALA A 139 17.34 -6.26 -9.41
CA ALA A 139 18.54 -6.01 -10.20
C ALA A 139 19.86 -6.10 -9.39
N GLY A 140 19.81 -6.55 -8.13
CA GLY A 140 20.98 -6.73 -7.26
C GLY A 140 21.56 -5.44 -6.67
N LYS A 141 20.96 -4.27 -6.95
CA LYS A 141 21.42 -2.98 -6.41
C LYS A 141 21.03 -2.83 -4.94
N ARG A 142 21.89 -2.22 -4.13
CA ARG A 142 21.61 -1.94 -2.72
C ARG A 142 20.64 -0.76 -2.57
N SER A 143 19.57 -0.94 -1.80
CA SER A 143 18.55 0.09 -1.54
C SER A 143 17.98 -0.06 -0.13
N MET A 144 17.50 1.05 0.46
CA MET A 144 16.80 1.02 1.75
C MET A 144 15.35 0.50 1.62
N HIS A 145 14.78 0.61 0.42
CA HIS A 145 13.42 0.21 0.07
C HIS A 145 13.49 -0.97 -0.91
N THR A 146 13.29 -2.18 -0.40
CA THR A 146 13.27 -3.41 -1.22
C THR A 146 12.32 -4.44 -0.61
N LEU A 147 11.80 -5.34 -1.46
CA LEU A 147 10.99 -6.47 -1.03
C LEU A 147 11.75 -7.40 -0.07
N GLU A 148 13.03 -7.66 -0.35
CA GLU A 148 13.93 -8.47 0.49
C GLU A 148 14.11 -7.85 1.89
N ASN A 149 14.24 -6.53 1.97
CA ASN A 149 14.45 -5.82 3.23
C ASN A 149 13.15 -5.63 4.04
N THR A 150 11.98 -5.86 3.45
CA THR A 150 10.72 -5.67 4.15
C THR A 150 10.43 -6.90 5.03
N GLY A 151 10.10 -6.69 6.30
CA GLY A 151 9.76 -7.75 7.25
C GLY A 151 8.43 -8.45 6.96
N PRO A 152 7.93 -9.29 7.87
CA PRO A 152 6.58 -9.83 7.80
C PRO A 152 5.52 -8.72 7.70
N ARG A 153 4.36 -9.03 7.10
CA ARG A 153 3.28 -8.04 6.98
C ARG A 153 2.68 -7.74 8.35
N THR A 154 2.85 -6.51 8.82
CA THR A 154 2.11 -6.04 10.01
C THR A 154 0.73 -5.52 9.61
N TYR A 155 0.68 -4.77 8.50
CA TYR A 155 -0.55 -4.23 7.93
C TYR A 155 -0.66 -4.56 6.46
N LEU A 156 -1.88 -4.84 6.01
CA LEU A 156 -2.24 -4.86 4.61
C LEU A 156 -3.10 -3.64 4.32
N VAL A 157 -2.61 -2.77 3.45
CA VAL A 157 -3.34 -1.56 3.06
C VAL A 157 -4.20 -1.87 1.85
N VAL A 158 -5.43 -1.39 1.88
CA VAL A 158 -6.38 -1.48 0.78
C VAL A 158 -6.70 -0.05 0.31
N GLU A 159 -6.67 0.17 -1.00
CA GLU A 159 -7.12 1.41 -1.63
C GLU A 159 -7.94 1.10 -2.88
N PHE A 160 -8.73 2.08 -3.31
CA PHE A 160 -9.62 2.01 -4.47
C PHE A 160 -9.34 3.19 -5.41
N ASP A 161 -9.30 2.94 -6.71
CA ASP A 161 -9.08 3.98 -7.73
C ASP A 161 -10.39 4.53 -8.32
N GLU A 162 -11.47 3.74 -8.28
CA GLU A 162 -12.77 4.09 -8.85
C GLU A 162 -13.79 4.43 -7.76
N GLY A 163 -14.75 5.30 -8.08
CA GLY A 163 -15.78 5.77 -7.15
C GLY A 163 -15.44 7.06 -6.42
N THR A 164 -16.34 7.48 -5.53
CA THR A 164 -16.18 8.65 -4.67
C THR A 164 -15.43 8.31 -3.39
N HIS A 165 -14.97 9.31 -2.64
CA HIS A 165 -14.38 9.08 -1.32
C HIS A 165 -15.36 8.40 -0.34
N ASP A 166 -16.67 8.65 -0.46
CA ASP A 166 -17.69 7.97 0.35
C ASP A 166 -17.86 6.52 -0.08
N ASP A 167 -17.79 6.21 -1.38
CA ASP A 167 -17.74 4.82 -1.85
C ASP A 167 -16.51 4.10 -1.26
N HIS A 168 -15.34 4.74 -1.27
CA HIS A 168 -14.13 4.16 -0.69
C HIS A 168 -14.28 3.91 0.81
N ALA A 169 -14.88 4.86 1.53
CA ALA A 169 -15.14 4.74 2.97
C ALA A 169 -16.08 3.57 3.27
N ALA A 170 -17.15 3.42 2.48
CA ALA A 170 -18.10 2.32 2.59
C ALA A 170 -17.43 0.96 2.32
N LEU A 171 -16.59 0.86 1.29
CA LEU A 171 -15.89 -0.37 0.93
C LEU A 171 -14.83 -0.75 1.99
N LEU A 172 -14.08 0.22 2.51
CA LEU A 172 -13.15 -0.02 3.62
C LEU A 172 -13.90 -0.46 4.89
N TRP A 173 -15.05 0.16 5.17
CA TRP A 173 -15.89 -0.21 6.31
C TRP A 173 -16.51 -1.60 6.14
N HIS A 174 -16.90 -1.97 4.92
CA HIS A 174 -17.38 -3.32 4.63
C HIS A 174 -16.32 -4.39 4.91
N LEU A 175 -15.04 -4.09 4.62
CA LEU A 175 -13.91 -4.97 4.94
C LEU A 175 -13.56 -5.00 6.44
N ASN A 176 -14.01 -4.01 7.22
CA ASN A 176 -13.84 -3.97 8.68
C ASN A 176 -14.75 -5.01 9.35
N SER A 177 -14.36 -6.27 9.23
CA SER A 177 -15.12 -7.44 9.66
C SER A 177 -14.57 -8.03 10.97
N GLY A 178 -15.22 -9.10 11.46
CA GLY A 178 -14.71 -9.86 12.61
C GLY A 178 -13.40 -10.61 12.35
N VAL A 179 -12.92 -10.69 11.11
CA VAL A 179 -11.67 -11.40 10.76
C VAL A 179 -10.46 -10.50 10.97
N THR A 180 -10.51 -9.27 10.46
CA THR A 180 -9.47 -8.25 10.69
C THR A 180 -10.09 -6.86 10.81
N PRO A 181 -9.66 -6.08 11.81
CA PRO A 181 -10.13 -4.72 11.96
C PRO A 181 -9.45 -3.76 10.98
N LEU A 182 -10.23 -2.79 10.49
CA LEU A 182 -9.67 -1.53 10.01
C LEU A 182 -9.01 -0.83 11.21
N ILE A 183 -7.73 -0.50 11.10
CA ILE A 183 -6.96 0.15 12.17
C ILE A 183 -6.88 1.66 11.94
N CYS A 184 -6.64 2.06 10.70
CA CYS A 184 -6.40 3.43 10.32
C CYS A 184 -6.95 3.67 8.91
N ALA A 185 -7.60 4.80 8.66
CA ALA A 185 -7.95 5.24 7.31
C ALA A 185 -7.36 6.62 7.04
N VAL A 186 -6.67 6.77 5.90
CA VAL A 186 -5.93 7.98 5.53
C VAL A 186 -6.41 8.50 4.18
N MET A 187 -6.69 9.80 4.09
CA MET A 187 -6.91 10.47 2.82
C MET A 187 -5.60 10.61 2.04
N SER A 188 -5.55 10.10 0.81
CA SER A 188 -4.34 10.06 0.00
C SER A 188 -3.96 11.40 -0.67
N GLY A 189 -4.74 12.46 -0.44
CA GLY A 189 -4.59 13.77 -1.07
C GLY A 189 -5.42 13.91 -2.35
N ASN A 190 -6.75 13.86 -2.16
CA ASN A 190 -7.84 14.12 -3.11
C ASN A 190 -8.28 13.02 -4.08
N LYS A 191 -7.68 11.82 -4.05
CA LYS A 191 -8.04 10.74 -5.00
C LYS A 191 -8.66 9.51 -4.35
N SER A 192 -8.08 9.05 -3.23
CA SER A 192 -8.44 7.77 -2.65
C SER A 192 -8.32 7.78 -1.12
N LEU A 193 -8.84 6.73 -0.50
CA LEU A 193 -8.57 6.39 0.90
C LEU A 193 -7.65 5.17 0.97
N HIS A 194 -6.69 5.21 1.89
CA HIS A 194 -5.89 4.05 2.26
C HIS A 194 -6.43 3.51 3.60
N GLY A 195 -7.02 2.32 3.59
CA GLY A 195 -7.43 1.62 4.81
C GLY A 195 -6.38 0.59 5.22
N TRP A 196 -5.92 0.68 6.46
CA TRP A 196 -4.88 -0.18 7.03
C TRP A 196 -5.53 -1.28 7.87
N PHE A 197 -5.34 -2.54 7.48
CA PHE A 197 -5.88 -3.71 8.20
C PHE A 197 -4.75 -4.47 8.91
N LYS A 198 -4.94 -4.84 10.17
CA LYS A 198 -3.94 -5.59 10.96
C LYS A 198 -3.92 -7.04 10.50
N VAL A 199 -2.76 -7.53 10.05
CA VAL A 199 -2.60 -8.90 9.53
C VAL A 199 -1.33 -9.59 10.04
N ASP A 200 -0.74 -9.04 11.10
CA ASP A 200 0.45 -9.60 11.72
C ASP A 200 0.19 -11.04 12.21
N GLY A 201 1.15 -11.92 11.94
CA GLY A 201 1.06 -13.35 12.27
C GLY A 201 0.16 -14.18 11.36
N TRP A 202 -0.47 -13.59 10.34
CA TRP A 202 -1.27 -14.34 9.37
C TRP A 202 -0.39 -15.16 8.42
N ASP A 203 -0.91 -16.31 8.00
CA ASP A 203 -0.31 -17.09 6.92
C ASP A 203 -0.70 -16.56 5.53
N ASP A 204 -0.05 -17.10 4.50
CA ASP A 204 -0.25 -16.68 3.11
C ASP A 204 -1.68 -16.95 2.61
N GLU A 205 -2.38 -17.97 3.14
CA GLU A 205 -3.74 -18.30 2.74
C GLU A 205 -4.73 -17.27 3.27
N MET A 206 -4.64 -16.92 4.56
CA MET A 206 -5.44 -15.87 5.19
C MET A 206 -5.24 -14.52 4.49
N LEU A 207 -3.98 -14.14 4.26
CA LEU A 207 -3.63 -12.91 3.55
C LEU A 207 -4.24 -12.90 2.14
N THR A 208 -4.09 -14.00 1.40
CA THR A 208 -4.59 -14.12 0.04
C THR A 208 -6.11 -14.08 0.00
N ASN A 209 -6.80 -14.75 0.92
CA ASN A 209 -8.25 -14.81 0.97
C ASN A 209 -8.86 -13.45 1.31
N PHE A 210 -8.28 -12.73 2.28
CA PHE A 210 -8.71 -11.36 2.58
C PHE A 210 -8.48 -10.43 1.39
N PHE A 211 -7.31 -10.49 0.75
CA PHE A 211 -7.03 -9.61 -0.38
C PHE A 211 -7.84 -9.97 -1.65
N LYS A 212 -8.25 -11.23 -1.82
CA LYS A 212 -9.24 -11.63 -2.83
C LYS A 212 -10.60 -10.98 -2.58
N GLN A 213 -11.04 -10.87 -1.32
CA GLN A 213 -12.28 -10.17 -0.99
C GLN A 213 -12.16 -8.67 -1.31
N ALA A 214 -11.06 -8.03 -0.92
CA ALA A 214 -10.80 -6.63 -1.24
C ALA A 214 -10.77 -6.36 -2.76
N THR A 215 -10.05 -7.18 -3.52
CA THR A 215 -9.96 -7.03 -5.00
C THR A 215 -11.27 -7.37 -5.71
N ALA A 216 -12.09 -8.28 -5.17
CA ALA A 216 -13.43 -8.56 -5.69
C ALA A 216 -14.40 -7.37 -5.55
N ILE A 217 -14.08 -6.39 -4.70
CA ILE A 217 -14.84 -5.14 -4.56
C ILE A 217 -14.08 -3.92 -5.09
N GLY A 218 -13.01 -4.11 -5.87
CA GLY A 218 -12.34 -3.01 -6.59
C GLY A 218 -10.99 -2.56 -6.03
N ALA A 219 -10.43 -3.23 -5.03
CA ALA A 219 -9.13 -2.81 -4.48
C ALA A 219 -8.00 -2.89 -5.52
N ASP A 220 -7.07 -1.93 -5.50
CA ASP A 220 -5.89 -1.93 -6.37
C ASP A 220 -4.93 -3.08 -5.97
N PRO A 221 -4.66 -4.04 -6.87
CA PRO A 221 -3.69 -5.11 -6.65
C PRO A 221 -2.26 -4.66 -6.31
N ALA A 222 -1.85 -3.44 -6.65
CA ALA A 222 -0.50 -2.95 -6.39
C ALA A 222 -0.16 -2.96 -4.89
N THR A 223 -1.15 -2.69 -4.04
CA THR A 223 -1.03 -2.72 -2.57
C THR A 223 -0.76 -4.11 -2.00
N TRP A 224 -0.92 -5.17 -2.80
CA TRP A 224 -0.41 -6.50 -2.44
C TRP A 224 1.10 -6.51 -2.30
N THR A 225 1.86 -5.68 -3.02
CA THR A 225 3.33 -5.72 -2.92
C THR A 225 3.75 -5.34 -1.49
N LYS A 226 4.46 -6.24 -0.80
CA LYS A 226 4.80 -6.07 0.63
C LYS A 226 5.59 -4.79 0.92
N SER A 227 6.46 -4.41 0.00
CA SER A 227 7.24 -3.17 0.08
C SER A 227 6.51 -1.98 -0.56
N GLN A 228 5.23 -2.05 -0.90
CA GLN A 228 4.56 -0.92 -1.54
C GLN A 228 4.55 0.30 -0.61
N PHE A 229 4.89 1.47 -1.14
CA PHE A 229 4.69 2.70 -0.40
C PHE A 229 3.21 3.06 -0.34
N VAL A 230 2.76 3.41 0.86
CA VAL A 230 1.41 3.90 1.14
C VAL A 230 1.48 5.26 1.81
N ARG A 231 0.34 5.91 1.98
CA ARG A 231 0.25 7.26 2.54
C ARG A 231 0.57 7.26 4.03
N MET A 232 1.49 8.13 4.43
CA MET A 232 1.80 8.41 5.83
C MET A 232 0.57 9.02 6.54
N PRO A 233 0.05 8.38 7.61
CA PRO A 233 -1.01 8.97 8.43
C PRO A 233 -0.61 10.35 8.97
N ASN A 234 -1.42 11.35 8.71
CA ASN A 234 -1.17 12.76 9.06
C ASN A 234 0.16 13.33 8.54
N GLY A 235 0.77 12.69 7.55
CA GLY A 235 1.94 13.19 6.82
C GLY A 235 1.57 14.29 5.83
N THR A 236 2.59 14.86 5.18
CA THR A 236 2.41 16.00 4.27
C THR A 236 2.92 15.65 2.88
N ARG A 237 2.09 15.89 1.85
CA ARG A 237 2.50 15.73 0.45
C ARG A 237 3.52 16.79 0.05
N ASN A 238 4.28 16.51 -1.00
CA ASN A 238 5.19 17.49 -1.61
C ASN A 238 4.50 18.81 -2.03
N CYS A 239 3.21 18.79 -2.34
CA CYS A 239 2.40 19.98 -2.64
C CYS A 239 1.89 20.72 -1.40
N GLY A 240 2.29 20.32 -0.18
CA GLY A 240 1.85 20.92 1.09
C GLY A 240 0.52 20.39 1.63
N THR A 241 -0.21 19.57 0.87
CA THR A 241 -1.49 19.01 1.31
C THR A 241 -1.29 17.95 2.39
N ARG A 242 -2.00 18.09 3.52
CA ARG A 242 -1.98 17.10 4.61
C ARG A 242 -2.76 15.84 4.21
N GLN A 243 -2.21 14.68 4.58
CA GLN A 243 -2.81 13.36 4.38
C GLN A 243 -3.60 13.01 5.64
N ALA A 244 -4.79 13.60 5.78
CA ALA A 244 -5.58 13.51 7.00
C ALA A 244 -5.94 12.07 7.33
N THR A 245 -5.73 11.68 8.59
CA THR A 245 -6.27 10.45 9.15
C THR A 245 -7.71 10.70 9.53
N ILE A 246 -8.62 9.88 8.99
CA ILE A 246 -10.08 10.06 9.12
C ILE A 246 -10.72 8.99 10.01
N TYR A 247 -9.94 7.97 10.39
CA TYR A 247 -10.35 6.92 11.32
C TYR A 247 -9.10 6.35 11.98
N LEU A 248 -9.15 6.15 13.30
CA LEU A 248 -8.13 5.47 14.07
C LEU A 248 -8.78 4.66 15.19
N THR A 249 -8.64 3.34 15.14
CA THR A 249 -9.18 2.43 16.16
C THR A 249 -8.38 2.50 17.46
N ASP A 250 -8.95 2.04 18.57
CA ASP A 250 -8.34 1.82 19.89
C ASP A 250 -7.92 0.35 20.13
N LYS A 251 -8.19 -0.55 19.17
CA LYS A 251 -7.94 -2.01 19.26
C LYS A 251 -6.47 -2.45 19.40
N LEU A 252 -5.49 -1.55 19.34
CA LEU A 252 -4.07 -1.86 19.59
C LEU A 252 -3.59 -1.34 20.96
N LEU A 253 -4.47 -0.72 21.76
CA LEU A 253 -4.24 -0.42 23.18
C LEU A 253 -4.46 -1.68 24.04
#